data_AF-A0AAV4AC35-F1
#
_entry.id   AF-A0AAV4AC35-F1
#
_cell.length_a   1.000
_cell.length_b   1.000
_cell.length_c   1.000
_cell.angle_alpha   90.00
_cell.angle_beta   90.00
_cell.angle_gamma   90.00
#
_symmetry.space_group_name_H-M   'P 1'
#
loop_
_entity.id
_entity.type
_entity.pdbx_description
1 polymer ?
#
loop_
_entity_poly.entity_id
_entity_poly.type
_entity_poly.pdbx_seq_one_letter_code
_entity_poly.pdbx_strand_id
1 'polypeptide(L)'
;MMSLAFKEGLKIPPAALNEIILASNHDIRQVIHNMSVWSAGDKTMTFDQVKADAQKAQKDIKLGPFDVCRKVFVSDEETRKMSINDKSDLFFNDYSFGPLFVHENYAKVIPNIAGGNHVKHLSCLARTIDSICDGDLVDKLVRREGNWNLLPTQAMYSSVIPGEVMRGSFPQMTDFPQWLGKFSSTNKTQRILQELATHMRLEVSCDKRGLSLDYLPSFRTCLTQPLVSQGAEGVPEVIKVMDDYDIVKEDFDNIMEVTKWPKSFDPMAQLDSKTKAAFTRQYNKEIHLTPYATGVSGGRKRKARGAPMEEEGALLLEEGGEEAGGLNPPSDEEEEDEGIEADSMIKTKKPSASKAKGGGSSSQAGGKGKGRGKGAKK
;
A
#
# COMPACT_ATOMS: atom_id res chain seq x y z
N MET A 1 -30.89 -2.15 19.81
CA MET A 1 -32.09 -1.64 19.10
C MET A 1 -33.29 -1.43 20.03
N MET A 2 -33.76 -2.41 20.81
CA MET A 2 -34.88 -2.19 21.78
C MET A 2 -34.60 -1.08 22.80
N SER A 3 -33.36 -0.97 23.30
CA SER A 3 -32.97 0.15 24.19
C SER A 3 -33.04 1.52 23.49
N LEU A 4 -32.80 1.58 22.18
CA LEU A 4 -32.90 2.82 21.39
C LEU A 4 -34.37 3.19 21.20
N ALA A 5 -35.23 2.22 20.83
CA ALA A 5 -36.66 2.43 20.73
C ALA A 5 -37.28 2.94 22.04
N PHE A 6 -36.85 2.41 23.18
CA PHE A 6 -37.28 2.88 24.49
C PHE A 6 -36.86 4.32 24.79
N LYS A 7 -35.61 4.71 24.47
CA LYS A 7 -35.09 6.06 24.67
C LYS A 7 -35.80 7.11 23.79
N GLU A 8 -36.19 6.72 22.58
CA GLU A 8 -36.91 7.56 21.62
C GLU A 8 -38.45 7.53 21.80
N GLY A 9 -38.96 6.76 22.77
CA GLY A 9 -40.40 6.65 23.02
C GLY A 9 -41.19 5.90 21.93
N LEU A 10 -40.51 5.08 21.13
CA LEU A 10 -41.10 4.29 20.04
C LEU A 10 -41.61 2.94 20.57
N LYS A 11 -42.89 2.66 20.35
CA LYS A 11 -43.50 1.37 20.70
C LYS A 11 -43.48 0.42 19.50
N ILE A 12 -42.40 -0.37 19.40
CA ILE A 12 -42.20 -1.34 18.31
C ILE A 12 -42.38 -2.77 18.85
N PRO A 13 -43.22 -3.61 18.24
CA PRO A 13 -43.31 -5.03 18.58
C PRO A 13 -41.98 -5.76 18.33
N PRO A 14 -41.51 -6.63 19.24
CA PRO A 14 -40.24 -7.34 19.05
C PRO A 14 -40.15 -8.18 17.76
N ALA A 15 -41.26 -8.77 17.32
CA ALA A 15 -41.33 -9.54 16.07
C ALA A 15 -41.10 -8.65 14.83
N ALA A 16 -41.70 -7.46 14.83
CA ALA A 16 -41.49 -6.44 13.80
C ALA A 16 -40.03 -5.98 13.77
N LEU A 17 -39.43 -5.72 14.93
CA LEU A 17 -38.02 -5.32 14.99
C LEU A 17 -37.06 -6.40 14.46
N ASN A 18 -37.37 -7.67 14.69
CA ASN A 18 -36.58 -8.77 14.13
C ASN A 18 -36.67 -8.86 12.61
N GLU A 19 -37.88 -8.70 12.03
CA GLU A 19 -38.02 -8.65 10.57
C GLU A 19 -37.21 -7.50 9.96
N ILE A 20 -37.11 -6.37 10.65
CA ILE A 20 -36.33 -5.21 10.20
C ILE A 20 -34.83 -5.49 10.26
N ILE A 21 -34.36 -6.10 11.34
CA ILE A 21 -32.95 -6.47 11.49
C ILE A 21 -32.55 -7.45 10.38
N LEU A 22 -33.44 -8.40 10.07
CA LEU A 22 -33.25 -9.35 8.97
C LEU A 22 -33.32 -8.65 7.61
N ALA A 23 -34.30 -7.77 7.42
CA ALA A 23 -34.45 -7.00 6.19
C ALA A 23 -33.19 -6.18 5.93
N SER A 24 -32.66 -5.46 6.93
CA SER A 24 -31.44 -4.65 6.83
C SER A 24 -30.13 -5.46 6.83
N ASN A 25 -30.18 -6.79 6.64
CA ASN A 25 -29.00 -7.68 6.64
C ASN A 25 -28.06 -7.46 7.84
N HIS A 26 -28.64 -7.21 9.02
CA HIS A 26 -27.92 -6.90 10.26
C HIS A 26 -27.06 -5.62 10.27
N ASP A 27 -27.20 -4.72 9.28
CA ASP A 27 -26.54 -3.41 9.29
C ASP A 27 -27.18 -2.48 10.33
N ILE A 28 -26.44 -2.18 11.40
CA ILE A 28 -26.93 -1.36 12.52
C ILE A 28 -27.29 0.06 12.06
N ARG A 29 -26.55 0.66 11.12
CA ARG A 29 -26.82 2.01 10.62
C ARG A 29 -28.12 2.03 9.83
N GLN A 30 -28.36 1.03 8.99
CA GLN A 30 -29.59 0.94 8.21
C GLN A 30 -30.80 0.65 9.12
N VAL A 31 -30.65 -0.22 10.12
CA VAL A 31 -31.72 -0.46 11.11
C VAL A 31 -32.04 0.84 11.87
N ILE A 32 -31.02 1.63 12.26
CA ILE A 32 -31.23 2.95 12.88
C ILE A 32 -31.92 3.92 11.92
N HIS A 33 -31.51 3.97 10.65
CA HIS A 33 -32.12 4.83 9.64
C HIS A 33 -33.59 4.48 9.43
N ASN A 34 -33.90 3.19 9.25
CA ASN A 34 -35.27 2.71 9.10
C ASN A 34 -36.10 3.06 10.36
N MET A 35 -35.53 2.86 11.56
CA MET A 35 -36.16 3.29 12.81
C MET A 35 -36.39 4.81 12.91
N SER A 36 -35.47 5.61 12.37
CA SER A 36 -35.57 7.08 12.34
C SER A 36 -36.66 7.55 11.36
N VAL A 37 -36.73 6.96 10.17
CA VAL A 37 -37.79 7.21 9.20
C VAL A 37 -39.16 6.86 9.79
N TRP A 38 -39.27 5.79 10.57
CA TRP A 38 -40.53 5.44 11.25
C TRP A 38 -40.89 6.34 12.42
N SER A 39 -39.89 6.85 13.14
CA SER A 39 -40.13 7.85 14.20
C SER A 39 -40.71 9.15 13.65
N ALA A 40 -40.40 9.50 12.39
CA ALA A 40 -40.92 10.67 11.71
C ALA A 40 -42.38 10.53 11.21
N GLY A 41 -42.91 9.30 11.15
CA GLY A 41 -44.29 9.00 10.78
C GLY A 41 -45.25 8.97 11.98
N ASP A 42 -45.53 7.77 12.50
CA ASP A 42 -46.43 7.52 13.64
C ASP A 42 -45.72 6.74 14.77
N LYS A 43 -45.99 7.10 16.04
CA LYS A 43 -45.30 6.52 17.22
C LYS A 43 -45.77 5.13 17.63
N THR A 44 -46.82 4.61 16.98
CA THR A 44 -47.42 3.29 17.26
C THR A 44 -47.70 2.57 15.94
N MET A 45 -47.05 1.43 15.72
CA MET A 45 -47.14 0.70 14.46
C MET A 45 -47.71 -0.71 14.63
N THR A 46 -48.49 -1.14 13.63
CA THR A 46 -49.05 -2.49 13.52
C THR A 46 -48.11 -3.38 12.71
N PHE A 47 -48.07 -4.69 13.01
CA PHE A 47 -47.18 -5.67 12.37
C PHE A 47 -47.24 -5.66 10.83
N ASP A 48 -48.41 -5.46 10.23
CA ASP A 48 -48.60 -5.49 8.78
C ASP A 48 -47.93 -4.32 8.04
N GLN A 49 -47.88 -3.14 8.67
CA GLN A 49 -47.17 -1.98 8.12
C GLN A 49 -45.65 -2.22 8.15
N VAL A 50 -45.15 -2.81 9.23
CA VAL A 50 -43.72 -3.15 9.36
C VAL A 50 -43.31 -4.16 8.30
N LYS A 51 -44.14 -5.15 8.00
CA LYS A 51 -43.84 -6.13 6.95
C LYS A 51 -43.81 -5.52 5.55
N ALA A 52 -44.75 -4.62 5.24
CA ALA A 52 -44.78 -3.93 3.94
C ALA A 52 -43.58 -2.98 3.76
N ASP A 53 -43.20 -2.26 4.81
CA ASP A 53 -42.04 -1.36 4.76
C ASP A 53 -40.71 -2.10 4.84
N ALA A 54 -40.64 -3.24 5.53
CA ALA A 54 -39.48 -4.14 5.50
C ALA A 54 -39.27 -4.71 4.08
N GLN A 55 -40.34 -5.06 3.36
CA GLN A 55 -40.26 -5.50 1.96
C GLN A 55 -39.80 -4.39 1.01
N LYS A 56 -40.23 -3.14 1.23
CA LYS A 56 -39.71 -1.99 0.48
C LYS A 56 -38.24 -1.72 0.79
N ALA A 57 -37.88 -1.75 2.08
CA ALA A 57 -36.50 -1.59 2.52
C ALA A 57 -35.60 -2.69 1.93
N GLN A 58 -36.10 -3.92 1.79
CA GLN A 58 -35.35 -5.02 1.18
C GLN A 58 -35.03 -4.79 -0.31
N LYS A 59 -35.86 -4.02 -1.02
CA LYS A 59 -35.62 -3.65 -2.43
C LYS A 59 -34.52 -2.60 -2.58
N ASP A 60 -34.38 -1.71 -1.59
CA ASP A 60 -33.44 -0.57 -1.61
C ASP A 60 -32.08 -0.89 -0.97
N ILE A 61 -31.85 -2.13 -0.55
CA ILE A 61 -30.54 -2.55 -0.04
C ILE A 61 -29.58 -2.69 -1.21
N LYS A 62 -28.62 -1.76 -1.25
CA LYS A 62 -27.41 -1.93 -2.05
C LYS A 62 -26.71 -3.19 -1.57
N LEU A 63 -26.72 -4.21 -2.42
CA LEU A 63 -25.97 -5.44 -2.18
C LEU A 63 -24.49 -5.09 -2.13
N GLY A 64 -23.79 -5.60 -1.12
CA GLY A 64 -22.34 -5.44 -1.04
C GLY A 64 -21.64 -6.17 -2.20
N PRO A 65 -20.42 -5.77 -2.61
CA PRO A 65 -19.70 -6.41 -3.71
C PRO A 65 -19.52 -7.92 -3.55
N PHE A 66 -19.37 -8.40 -2.30
CA PHE A 66 -19.29 -9.83 -1.97
C PHE A 66 -20.59 -10.58 -2.30
N ASP A 67 -21.73 -9.99 -1.94
CA ASP A 67 -23.06 -10.57 -2.16
C ASP A 67 -23.44 -10.52 -3.63
N VAL A 68 -23.12 -9.41 -4.32
CA VAL A 68 -23.27 -9.25 -5.77
C VAL A 68 -22.51 -10.36 -6.50
N CYS A 69 -21.22 -10.55 -6.18
CA CYS A 69 -20.40 -11.57 -6.81
C CYS A 69 -20.99 -12.98 -6.62
N ARG A 70 -21.45 -13.29 -5.40
CA ARG A 70 -22.12 -14.57 -5.13
C ARG A 70 -23.39 -14.71 -5.96
N LYS A 71 -24.23 -13.67 -6.01
CA LYS A 71 -25.50 -13.65 -6.74
C LYS A 71 -25.31 -13.78 -8.26
N VAL A 72 -24.20 -13.28 -8.81
CA VAL A 72 -23.83 -13.42 -10.23
C VAL A 72 -23.61 -14.89 -10.61
N PHE A 73 -22.96 -15.68 -9.76
CA PHE A 73 -22.55 -17.05 -10.08
C PHE A 73 -23.49 -18.15 -9.56
N VAL A 74 -24.21 -17.91 -8.47
CA VAL A 74 -25.04 -18.94 -7.83
C VAL A 74 -26.31 -19.23 -8.64
N SER A 75 -26.63 -20.52 -8.78
CA SER A 75 -27.82 -21.02 -9.48
C SER A 75 -29.05 -21.19 -8.57
N ASP A 76 -29.40 -20.18 -7.78
CA ASP A 76 -30.59 -20.24 -6.92
C ASP A 76 -31.88 -20.00 -7.72
N GLU A 77 -33.03 -20.37 -7.14
CA GLU A 77 -34.34 -20.20 -7.75
C GLU A 77 -34.64 -18.71 -8.08
N GLU A 78 -34.18 -17.80 -7.22
CA GLU A 78 -34.26 -16.35 -7.45
C GLU A 78 -33.40 -15.93 -8.65
N THR A 79 -32.17 -16.40 -8.73
CA THR A 79 -31.25 -16.02 -9.81
C THR A 79 -31.65 -16.61 -11.17
N ARG A 80 -32.44 -17.70 -11.20
CA ARG A 80 -33.06 -18.22 -12.43
C ARG A 80 -34.22 -17.37 -12.93
N LYS A 81 -34.90 -16.64 -12.04
CA LYS A 81 -36.04 -15.77 -12.40
C LYS A 81 -35.59 -14.36 -12.85
N MET A 82 -34.32 -14.00 -12.61
CA MET A 82 -33.77 -12.71 -13.01
C MET A 82 -33.72 -12.55 -14.53
N SER A 83 -34.24 -11.42 -15.00
CA SER A 83 -34.09 -10.96 -16.38
C SER A 83 -32.65 -10.53 -16.66
N ILE A 84 -32.34 -10.29 -17.94
CA ILE A 84 -31.03 -9.75 -18.33
C ILE A 84 -30.79 -8.38 -17.68
N ASN A 85 -31.83 -7.55 -17.56
CA ASN A 85 -31.75 -6.25 -16.92
C ASN A 85 -31.43 -6.40 -15.43
N ASP A 86 -32.10 -7.30 -14.72
CA ASP A 86 -31.83 -7.52 -13.29
C ASP A 86 -30.38 -8.01 -13.07
N LYS A 87 -29.86 -8.87 -13.96
CA LYS A 87 -28.47 -9.33 -13.94
C LYS A 87 -27.49 -8.18 -14.24
N SER A 88 -27.86 -7.27 -15.13
CA SER A 88 -27.07 -6.07 -15.40
C SER A 88 -27.10 -5.10 -14.20
N ASP A 89 -28.23 -4.96 -13.52
CA ASP A 89 -28.39 -4.10 -12.34
C ASP A 89 -27.52 -4.59 -11.17
N LEU A 90 -27.22 -5.89 -11.09
CA LEU A 90 -26.23 -6.42 -10.14
C LEU A 90 -24.87 -5.72 -10.27
N PHE A 91 -24.42 -5.47 -11.51
CA PHE A 91 -23.17 -4.75 -11.77
C PHE A 91 -23.25 -3.29 -11.32
N PHE A 92 -24.40 -2.63 -11.48
CA PHE A 92 -24.57 -1.22 -11.13
C PHE A 92 -24.64 -0.94 -9.63
N ASN A 93 -24.77 -1.98 -8.78
CA ASN A 93 -24.60 -1.81 -7.33
C ASN A 93 -23.18 -1.32 -6.98
N ASP A 94 -22.17 -1.85 -7.69
CA ASP A 94 -20.78 -1.39 -7.61
C ASP A 94 -20.07 -1.66 -8.95
N TYR A 95 -20.15 -0.69 -9.85
CA TYR A 95 -19.54 -0.79 -11.18
C TYR A 95 -18.01 -0.69 -11.15
N SER A 96 -17.42 -0.24 -10.03
CA SER A 96 -15.98 -0.06 -9.89
C SER A 96 -15.31 -1.35 -9.42
N PHE A 97 -15.84 -1.97 -8.36
CA PHE A 97 -15.29 -3.20 -7.79
C PHE A 97 -15.94 -4.47 -8.32
N GLY A 98 -17.21 -4.42 -8.73
CA GLY A 98 -17.95 -5.57 -9.28
C GLY A 98 -17.14 -6.41 -10.29
N PRO A 99 -16.59 -5.82 -11.38
CA PRO A 99 -15.76 -6.54 -12.34
C PRO A 99 -14.56 -7.26 -11.69
N LEU A 100 -13.88 -6.62 -10.73
CA LEU A 100 -12.72 -7.20 -10.05
C LEU A 100 -13.10 -8.42 -9.20
N PHE A 101 -14.25 -8.36 -8.52
CA PHE A 101 -14.77 -9.48 -7.74
C PHE A 101 -15.14 -10.68 -8.62
N VAL A 102 -15.77 -10.43 -9.78
CA VAL A 102 -16.07 -11.48 -10.76
C VAL A 102 -14.76 -12.12 -11.25
N HIS A 103 -13.76 -11.32 -11.61
CA HIS A 103 -12.46 -11.82 -12.09
C HIS A 103 -11.66 -12.60 -11.02
N GLU A 104 -11.70 -12.21 -9.74
CA GLU A 104 -10.97 -12.95 -8.69
C GLU A 104 -11.60 -14.32 -8.40
N ASN A 105 -12.92 -14.43 -8.58
CA ASN A 105 -13.68 -15.57 -8.05
C ASN A 105 -14.25 -16.52 -9.12
N TYR A 106 -14.33 -16.15 -10.40
CA TYR A 106 -14.90 -17.02 -11.44
C TYR A 106 -14.24 -18.40 -11.50
N ALA A 107 -12.92 -18.48 -11.30
CA ALA A 107 -12.16 -19.73 -11.35
C ALA A 107 -12.49 -20.71 -10.21
N LYS A 108 -13.12 -20.23 -9.12
CA LYS A 108 -13.52 -21.05 -7.96
C LYS A 108 -14.93 -21.64 -8.12
N VAL A 109 -15.66 -21.22 -9.15
CA VAL A 109 -17.03 -21.64 -9.39
C VAL A 109 -17.04 -22.96 -10.15
N ILE A 110 -17.97 -23.84 -9.81
CA ILE A 110 -18.19 -25.11 -10.51
C ILE A 110 -19.43 -24.93 -11.41
N PRO A 111 -19.26 -24.77 -12.74
CA PRO A 111 -20.37 -24.49 -13.64
C PRO A 111 -21.28 -25.70 -13.82
N ASN A 112 -22.59 -25.48 -13.76
CA ASN A 112 -23.60 -26.51 -13.98
C ASN A 112 -23.52 -27.10 -15.40
N ILE A 113 -23.19 -26.27 -16.39
CA ILE A 113 -23.04 -26.68 -17.80
C ILE A 113 -21.94 -27.74 -17.97
N ALA A 114 -20.90 -27.71 -17.14
CA ALA A 114 -19.82 -28.69 -17.21
C ALA A 114 -20.24 -30.06 -16.67
N GLY A 115 -21.18 -30.14 -15.72
CA GLY A 115 -21.68 -31.40 -15.17
C GLY A 115 -20.59 -32.34 -14.64
N GLY A 116 -19.49 -31.79 -14.12
CA GLY A 116 -18.32 -32.54 -13.66
C GLY A 116 -17.28 -32.89 -14.74
N ASN A 117 -17.51 -32.54 -16.01
CA ASN A 117 -16.52 -32.75 -17.08
C ASN A 117 -15.48 -31.63 -17.12
N HIS A 118 -14.21 -31.98 -16.87
CA HIS A 118 -13.08 -31.04 -16.86
C HIS A 118 -12.87 -30.30 -18.18
N VAL A 119 -13.08 -30.93 -19.33
CA VAL A 119 -12.87 -30.29 -20.64
C VAL A 119 -13.91 -29.18 -20.88
N LYS A 120 -15.18 -29.45 -20.51
CA LYS A 120 -16.25 -28.45 -20.60
C LYS A 120 -16.04 -27.31 -19.60
N HIS A 121 -15.57 -27.63 -18.40
CA HIS A 121 -15.23 -26.61 -17.40
C HIS A 121 -14.12 -25.68 -17.95
N LEU A 122 -13.04 -26.23 -18.49
CA LEU A 122 -11.96 -25.42 -19.06
C LEU A 122 -12.44 -24.53 -20.23
N SER A 123 -13.35 -25.05 -21.06
CA SER A 123 -13.98 -24.25 -22.13
C SER A 123 -14.85 -23.11 -21.59
N CYS A 124 -15.60 -23.33 -20.50
CA CYS A 124 -16.33 -22.27 -19.82
C CYS A 124 -15.39 -21.20 -19.27
N LEU A 125 -14.30 -21.61 -18.59
CA LEU A 125 -13.29 -20.68 -18.08
C LEU A 125 -12.68 -19.83 -19.20
N ALA A 126 -12.31 -20.44 -20.32
CA ALA A 126 -11.77 -19.72 -21.47
C ALA A 126 -12.76 -18.66 -22.01
N ARG A 127 -14.03 -19.04 -22.24
CA ARG A 127 -15.06 -18.09 -22.66
C ARG A 127 -15.28 -16.96 -21.68
N THR A 128 -15.20 -17.25 -20.38
CA THR A 128 -15.34 -16.22 -19.34
C THR A 128 -14.16 -15.26 -19.34
N ILE A 129 -12.94 -15.76 -19.51
CA ILE A 129 -11.74 -14.92 -19.62
C ILE A 129 -11.83 -14.00 -20.83
N ASP A 130 -12.19 -14.53 -22.00
CA ASP A 130 -12.35 -13.73 -23.23
C ASP A 130 -13.35 -12.57 -23.01
N SER A 131 -14.50 -12.87 -22.39
CA SER A 131 -15.49 -11.86 -22.04
C SER A 131 -14.97 -10.82 -21.05
N ILE A 132 -14.21 -11.22 -20.02
CA ILE A 132 -13.62 -10.27 -19.06
C ILE A 132 -12.57 -9.39 -19.75
N CYS A 133 -11.79 -9.93 -20.68
CA CYS A 133 -10.83 -9.16 -21.47
C CYS A 133 -11.54 -8.09 -22.33
N ASP A 134 -12.65 -8.43 -22.97
CA ASP A 134 -13.48 -7.45 -23.69
C ASP A 134 -14.03 -6.39 -22.73
N GLY A 135 -14.44 -6.80 -21.53
CA GLY A 135 -14.86 -5.90 -20.45
C GLY A 135 -13.76 -4.92 -19.99
N ASP A 136 -12.51 -5.36 -19.90
CA ASP A 136 -11.34 -4.51 -19.58
C ASP A 136 -11.03 -3.50 -20.69
N LEU A 137 -11.21 -3.88 -21.96
CA LEU A 137 -11.09 -2.94 -23.08
C LEU A 137 -12.15 -1.83 -22.99
N VAL A 138 -13.39 -2.19 -22.69
CA VAL A 138 -14.47 -1.21 -22.49
C VAL A 138 -14.21 -0.34 -21.26
N ASP A 139 -13.76 -0.91 -20.14
CA ASP A 139 -13.42 -0.15 -18.92
C ASP A 139 -12.34 0.91 -19.20
N LYS A 140 -11.29 0.56 -19.97
CA LYS A 140 -10.25 1.51 -20.39
C LYS A 140 -10.82 2.65 -21.23
N LEU A 141 -11.73 2.38 -22.15
CA LEU A 141 -12.38 3.42 -22.96
C LEU A 141 -13.26 4.33 -22.10
N VAL A 142 -14.07 3.74 -21.20
CA VAL A 142 -14.91 4.49 -20.26
C VAL A 142 -14.07 5.44 -19.41
N ARG A 143 -12.99 4.94 -18.79
CA ARG A 143 -12.15 5.73 -17.89
C ARG A 143 -11.24 6.74 -18.61
N ARG A 144 -10.77 6.42 -19.82
CA ARG A 144 -9.88 7.32 -20.58
C ARG A 144 -10.64 8.47 -21.25
N GLU A 145 -11.81 8.18 -21.83
CA GLU A 145 -12.57 9.13 -22.64
C GLU A 145 -13.78 9.71 -21.90
N GLY A 146 -14.10 9.19 -20.71
CA GLY A 146 -15.26 9.63 -19.93
C GLY A 146 -16.60 9.20 -20.54
N ASN A 147 -16.61 8.15 -21.37
CA ASN A 147 -17.80 7.71 -22.09
C ASN A 147 -18.65 6.73 -21.25
N TRP A 148 -19.39 7.26 -20.28
CA TRP A 148 -20.22 6.47 -19.37
C TRP A 148 -21.39 5.73 -20.04
N ASN A 149 -21.74 6.06 -21.29
CA ASN A 149 -22.77 5.35 -22.05
C ASN A 149 -22.39 3.89 -22.35
N LEU A 150 -21.11 3.54 -22.25
CA LEU A 150 -20.61 2.17 -22.45
C LEU A 150 -20.72 1.29 -21.19
N LEU A 151 -21.11 1.84 -20.02
CA LEU A 151 -21.24 1.06 -18.78
C LEU A 151 -22.18 -0.16 -18.92
N PRO A 152 -23.34 -0.10 -19.59
CA PRO A 152 -24.16 -1.29 -19.81
C PRO A 152 -23.44 -2.35 -20.64
N THR A 153 -22.60 -1.94 -21.60
CA THR A 153 -21.79 -2.86 -22.40
C THR A 153 -20.72 -3.52 -21.54
N GLN A 154 -20.07 -2.76 -20.66
CA GLN A 154 -19.15 -3.30 -19.67
C GLN A 154 -19.85 -4.28 -18.71
N ALA A 155 -21.06 -3.96 -18.24
CA ALA A 155 -21.84 -4.84 -17.37
C ALA A 155 -22.10 -6.21 -18.01
N MET A 156 -22.39 -6.22 -19.32
CA MET A 156 -22.58 -7.45 -20.07
C MET A 156 -21.31 -8.30 -20.11
N TYR A 157 -20.17 -7.71 -20.50
CA TYR A 157 -18.90 -8.42 -20.66
C TYR A 157 -18.26 -8.83 -19.33
N SER A 158 -18.36 -7.99 -18.31
CA SER A 158 -17.67 -8.18 -17.03
C SER A 158 -18.50 -8.87 -15.95
N SER A 159 -19.82 -8.99 -16.12
CA SER A 159 -20.70 -9.58 -15.09
C SER A 159 -21.70 -10.58 -15.68
N VAL A 160 -22.54 -10.16 -16.63
CA VAL A 160 -23.67 -10.99 -17.10
C VAL A 160 -23.20 -12.23 -17.87
N ILE A 161 -22.30 -12.07 -18.84
CA ILE A 161 -21.77 -13.18 -19.64
C ILE A 161 -20.94 -14.14 -18.76
N PRO A 162 -19.98 -13.66 -17.93
CA PRO A 162 -19.29 -14.50 -16.95
C PRO A 162 -20.25 -15.27 -16.04
N GLY A 163 -21.27 -14.59 -15.50
CA GLY A 163 -22.26 -15.19 -14.61
C GLY A 163 -23.11 -16.27 -15.27
N GLU A 164 -23.39 -16.15 -16.58
CA GLU A 164 -24.17 -17.17 -17.30
C GLU A 164 -23.31 -18.38 -17.71
N VAL A 165 -22.07 -18.15 -18.16
CA VAL A 165 -21.16 -19.22 -18.59
C VAL A 165 -20.66 -20.04 -17.40
N MET A 166 -20.34 -19.37 -16.29
CA MET A 166 -19.82 -20.00 -15.07
C MET A 166 -20.91 -20.29 -14.04
N ARG A 167 -22.19 -20.15 -14.38
CA ARG A 167 -23.30 -20.34 -13.44
C ARG A 167 -23.27 -21.73 -12.81
N GLY A 168 -23.29 -21.82 -11.49
CA GLY A 168 -23.34 -23.11 -10.83
C GLY A 168 -23.20 -23.07 -9.31
N SER A 169 -22.42 -24.00 -8.78
CA SER A 169 -22.14 -24.09 -7.35
C SER A 169 -20.90 -23.26 -7.02
N PHE A 170 -21.01 -22.43 -5.99
CA PHE A 170 -19.90 -21.64 -5.46
C PHE A 170 -19.55 -22.15 -4.05
N PRO A 171 -18.65 -23.15 -3.94
CA PRO A 171 -18.39 -23.84 -2.67
C PRO A 171 -17.52 -23.03 -1.70
N GLN A 172 -16.72 -22.09 -2.22
CA GLN A 172 -15.83 -21.24 -1.42
C GLN A 172 -16.47 -19.89 -1.15
N MET A 173 -16.02 -19.22 -0.09
CA MET A 173 -16.40 -17.84 0.18
C MET A 173 -15.82 -16.92 -0.91
N THR A 174 -16.54 -15.86 -1.26
CA THR A 174 -16.04 -14.82 -2.16
C THR A 174 -14.82 -14.15 -1.54
N ASP A 175 -13.67 -14.22 -2.23
CA ASP A 175 -12.47 -13.51 -1.80
C ASP A 175 -12.44 -12.09 -2.36
N PHE A 176 -11.77 -11.22 -1.61
CA PHE A 176 -11.50 -9.86 -2.05
C PHE A 176 -10.47 -9.84 -3.20
N PRO A 177 -10.64 -8.98 -4.22
CA PRO A 177 -9.73 -8.90 -5.36
C PRO A 177 -8.29 -8.58 -4.95
N GLN A 178 -7.35 -9.47 -5.29
CA GLN A 178 -5.93 -9.25 -4.96
C GLN A 178 -5.26 -8.24 -5.90
N TRP A 179 -5.88 -7.98 -7.06
CA TRP A 179 -5.37 -7.08 -8.09
C TRP A 179 -4.97 -5.71 -7.53
N LEU A 180 -5.76 -5.13 -6.62
CA LEU A 180 -5.49 -3.82 -6.03
C LEU A 180 -4.16 -3.78 -5.26
N GLY A 181 -3.92 -4.81 -4.43
CA GLY A 181 -2.67 -4.95 -3.71
C GLY A 181 -1.49 -5.14 -4.66
N LYS A 182 -1.65 -6.01 -5.67
CA LYS A 182 -0.61 -6.26 -6.69
C LYS A 182 -0.30 -5.04 -7.54
N PHE A 183 -1.31 -4.25 -7.90
CA PHE A 183 -1.15 -3.01 -8.64
C PHE A 183 -0.37 -1.97 -7.83
N SER A 184 -0.68 -1.82 -6.53
CA SER A 184 0.07 -0.96 -5.63
C SER A 184 1.54 -1.40 -5.49
N SER A 185 1.80 -2.70 -5.29
CA SER A 185 3.16 -3.23 -5.26
C SER A 185 3.90 -2.99 -6.58
N THR A 186 3.23 -3.15 -7.72
CA THR A 186 3.81 -2.89 -9.06
C THR A 186 4.21 -1.42 -9.20
N ASN A 187 3.35 -0.49 -8.79
CA ASN A 187 3.65 0.94 -8.81
C ASN A 187 4.82 1.30 -7.89
N LYS A 188 4.91 0.69 -6.70
CA LYS A 188 6.06 0.84 -5.80
C LYS A 188 7.35 0.38 -6.50
N THR A 189 7.35 -0.82 -7.07
CA THR A 189 8.51 -1.37 -7.80
C THR A 189 8.89 -0.48 -9.00
N GLN A 190 7.92 0.05 -9.74
CA GLN A 190 8.19 0.95 -10.86
C GLN A 190 8.84 2.28 -10.44
N ARG A 191 8.47 2.83 -9.27
CA ARG A 191 9.11 4.02 -8.70
C ARG A 191 10.55 3.72 -8.29
N ILE A 192 10.78 2.61 -7.59
CA ILE A 192 12.13 2.17 -7.20
C ILE A 192 13.01 1.97 -8.44
N LEU A 193 12.50 1.29 -9.48
CA LEU A 193 13.25 1.09 -10.72
C LEU A 193 13.57 2.41 -11.44
N GLN A 194 12.68 3.41 -11.36
CA GLN A 194 12.95 4.73 -11.92
C GLN A 194 14.06 5.47 -11.16
N GLU A 195 14.05 5.38 -9.84
CA GLU A 195 15.08 5.95 -8.97
C GLU A 195 16.44 5.31 -9.25
N LEU A 196 16.53 3.97 -9.19
CA LEU A 196 17.73 3.22 -9.53
C LEU A 196 18.24 3.52 -10.93
N ALA A 197 17.35 3.61 -11.93
CA ALA A 197 17.73 3.97 -13.29
C ALA A 197 18.26 5.40 -13.42
N THR A 198 17.93 6.29 -12.48
CA THR A 198 18.42 7.67 -12.44
C THR A 198 19.78 7.73 -11.77
N HIS A 199 19.98 7.01 -10.66
CA HIS A 199 21.25 6.93 -9.95
C HIS A 199 22.33 6.26 -10.81
N MET A 200 22.02 5.09 -11.39
CA MET A 200 22.96 4.31 -12.20
C MET A 200 23.11 4.83 -13.64
N ARG A 201 22.56 6.00 -13.99
CA ARG A 201 22.40 6.44 -15.39
C ARG A 201 23.73 6.73 -16.10
N LEU A 202 24.76 7.12 -15.34
CA LEU A 202 26.08 7.42 -15.92
C LEU A 202 26.78 6.14 -16.39
N GLU A 203 26.63 5.06 -15.64
CA GLU A 203 27.32 3.80 -15.86
C GLU A 203 26.48 2.78 -16.65
N VAL A 204 25.15 2.89 -16.57
CA VAL A 204 24.23 1.94 -17.20
C VAL A 204 23.41 2.60 -18.30
N SER A 205 23.50 2.03 -19.50
CA SER A 205 22.72 2.41 -20.67
C SER A 205 21.57 1.43 -20.94
N CYS A 206 20.54 1.43 -20.09
CA CYS A 206 19.37 0.57 -20.31
C CYS A 206 18.05 1.27 -19.99
N ASP A 207 16.95 0.69 -20.49
CA ASP A 207 15.61 1.05 -20.11
C ASP A 207 15.22 0.39 -18.77
N LYS A 208 14.11 0.82 -18.16
CA LYS A 208 13.66 0.28 -16.86
C LYS A 208 13.50 -1.25 -16.87
N ARG A 209 13.09 -1.80 -18.01
CA ARG A 209 12.86 -3.23 -18.17
C ARG A 209 14.17 -3.99 -18.25
N GLY A 210 15.11 -3.53 -19.08
CA GLY A 210 16.47 -4.10 -19.16
C GLY A 210 17.19 -4.00 -17.82
N LEU A 211 17.06 -2.88 -17.11
CA LEU A 211 17.61 -2.72 -15.76
C LEU A 211 17.11 -3.84 -14.84
N SER A 212 15.78 -4.01 -14.77
CA SER A 212 15.13 -4.97 -13.87
C SER A 212 15.44 -6.43 -14.20
N LEU A 213 15.46 -6.80 -15.49
CA LEU A 213 15.58 -8.20 -15.92
C LEU A 213 17.02 -8.65 -16.12
N ASP A 214 17.91 -7.78 -16.61
CA ASP A 214 19.24 -8.19 -17.07
C ASP A 214 20.33 -7.74 -16.08
N TYR A 215 20.30 -6.47 -15.67
CA TYR A 215 21.34 -5.87 -14.84
C TYR A 215 21.16 -6.20 -13.36
N LEU A 216 20.00 -5.90 -12.78
CA LEU A 216 19.78 -6.01 -11.33
C LEU A 216 20.00 -7.42 -10.76
N PRO A 217 19.60 -8.53 -11.43
CA PRO A 217 19.87 -9.87 -10.90
C PRO A 217 21.36 -10.18 -10.82
N SER A 218 22.14 -9.76 -11.82
CA SER A 218 23.59 -9.90 -11.85
C SER A 218 24.23 -9.00 -10.78
N PHE A 219 23.76 -7.76 -10.68
CA PHE A 219 24.24 -6.78 -9.71
C PHE A 219 23.97 -7.20 -8.26
N ARG A 220 22.80 -7.78 -7.97
CA ARG A 220 22.51 -8.42 -6.67
C ARG A 220 23.54 -9.48 -6.32
N THR A 221 23.98 -10.27 -7.30
CA THR A 221 25.01 -11.30 -7.06
C THR A 221 26.35 -10.65 -6.74
N CYS A 222 26.77 -9.62 -7.48
CA CYS A 222 27.99 -8.86 -7.17
C CYS A 222 27.97 -8.22 -5.78
N LEU A 223 26.81 -7.72 -5.34
CA LEU A 223 26.66 -7.09 -4.02
C LEU A 223 26.58 -8.09 -2.86
N THR A 224 26.10 -9.32 -3.09
CA THR A 224 25.88 -10.31 -2.02
C THR A 224 26.97 -11.37 -1.93
N GLN A 225 27.58 -11.75 -3.05
CA GLN A 225 28.58 -12.83 -3.09
C GLN A 225 29.82 -12.54 -2.23
N PRO A 226 30.41 -11.32 -2.22
CA PRO A 226 31.54 -11.02 -1.34
C PRO A 226 31.17 -11.11 0.15
N LEU A 227 29.96 -10.69 0.52
CA LEU A 227 29.47 -10.76 1.90
C LEU A 227 29.25 -12.20 2.35
N VAL A 228 28.77 -13.07 1.46
CA VAL A 228 28.50 -14.48 1.79
C VAL A 228 29.79 -15.30 1.86
N SER A 229 30.74 -15.07 0.94
CA SER A 229 31.96 -15.86 0.84
C SER A 229 33.08 -15.41 1.78
N GLN A 230 33.25 -14.10 1.99
CA GLN A 230 34.35 -13.51 2.75
C GLN A 230 33.87 -12.83 4.05
N GLY A 231 32.56 -12.76 4.29
CA GLY A 231 32.00 -12.14 5.50
C GLY A 231 32.37 -10.66 5.62
N ALA A 232 32.85 -10.26 6.79
CA ALA A 232 33.25 -8.88 7.07
C ALA A 232 34.43 -8.37 6.22
N GLU A 233 35.25 -9.26 5.66
CA GLU A 233 36.39 -8.87 4.81
C GLU A 233 35.95 -8.46 3.39
N GLY A 234 34.76 -8.89 2.94
CA GLY A 234 34.19 -8.53 1.64
C GLY A 234 33.44 -7.19 1.63
N VAL A 235 33.26 -6.54 2.79
CA VAL A 235 32.56 -5.25 2.91
C VAL A 235 33.19 -4.14 2.04
N PRO A 236 34.53 -3.95 2.01
CA PRO A 236 35.15 -2.92 1.17
C PRO A 236 34.92 -3.15 -0.33
N GLU A 237 34.84 -4.42 -0.76
CA GLU A 237 34.56 -4.77 -2.16
C GLU A 237 33.15 -4.34 -2.56
N VAL A 238 32.16 -4.61 -1.69
CA VAL A 238 30.78 -4.18 -1.92
C VAL A 238 30.65 -2.66 -1.93
N ILE A 239 31.29 -1.97 -0.99
CA ILE A 239 31.26 -0.49 -0.94
C ILE A 239 31.87 0.09 -2.21
N LYS A 240 32.97 -0.47 -2.69
CA LYS A 240 33.56 -0.04 -3.97
C LYS A 240 32.58 -0.22 -5.14
N VAL A 241 31.90 -1.36 -5.23
CA VAL A 241 30.88 -1.57 -6.27
C VAL A 241 29.71 -0.60 -6.12
N MET A 242 29.37 -0.21 -4.90
CA MET A 242 28.34 0.81 -4.66
C MET A 242 28.78 2.19 -5.18
N ASP A 243 30.01 2.59 -4.88
CA ASP A 243 30.60 3.84 -5.35
C ASP A 243 30.78 3.85 -6.88
N ASP A 244 31.23 2.74 -7.47
CA ASP A 244 31.46 2.61 -8.91
C ASP A 244 30.16 2.75 -9.73
N TYR A 245 28.98 2.51 -9.12
CA TYR A 245 27.66 2.64 -9.77
C TYR A 245 26.82 3.77 -9.18
N ASP A 246 27.42 4.64 -8.36
CA ASP A 246 26.76 5.76 -7.70
C ASP A 246 25.48 5.35 -6.93
N ILE A 247 25.45 4.19 -6.26
CA ILE A 247 24.27 3.73 -5.52
C ILE A 247 24.41 3.94 -4.02
N VAL A 248 23.31 4.31 -3.36
CA VAL A 248 23.29 4.49 -1.91
C VAL A 248 22.86 3.25 -1.15
N LYS A 249 22.99 3.28 0.17
CA LYS A 249 22.53 2.19 1.06
C LYS A 249 21.05 1.84 0.87
N GLU A 250 20.20 2.83 0.58
CA GLU A 250 18.77 2.63 0.30
C GLU A 250 18.57 1.86 -1.01
N ASP A 251 19.33 2.21 -2.06
CA ASP A 251 19.33 1.52 -3.35
C ASP A 251 19.76 0.07 -3.21
N PHE A 252 20.75 -0.23 -2.36
CA PHE A 252 21.13 -1.60 -2.06
C PHE A 252 19.94 -2.40 -1.54
N ASP A 253 19.17 -1.87 -0.58
CA ASP A 253 18.00 -2.58 -0.02
C ASP A 253 16.87 -2.69 -1.06
N ASN A 254 16.66 -1.64 -1.84
CA ASN A 254 15.72 -1.60 -2.97
C ASN A 254 16.04 -2.68 -4.02
N ILE A 255 17.31 -2.85 -4.38
CA ILE A 255 17.76 -3.89 -5.33
C ILE A 255 17.45 -5.29 -4.78
N MET A 256 17.68 -5.52 -3.48
CA MET A 256 17.34 -6.80 -2.84
C MET A 256 15.82 -7.06 -2.82
N GLU A 257 14.99 -6.02 -2.67
CA GLU A 257 13.53 -6.14 -2.72
C GLU A 257 13.03 -6.45 -4.13
N VAL A 258 13.49 -5.70 -5.14
CA VAL A 258 12.98 -5.80 -6.54
C VAL A 258 13.39 -7.09 -7.22
N THR A 259 14.56 -7.63 -6.90
CA THR A 259 15.08 -8.88 -7.50
C THR A 259 14.67 -10.15 -6.74
N LYS A 260 13.72 -10.03 -5.81
CA LYS A 260 13.20 -11.16 -5.04
C LYS A 260 12.09 -11.87 -5.80
N TRP A 261 12.40 -13.08 -6.29
CA TRP A 261 11.43 -13.93 -6.94
C TRP A 261 10.77 -14.91 -5.95
N PRO A 262 9.48 -15.26 -6.13
CA PRO A 262 8.83 -16.29 -5.32
C PRO A 262 9.64 -17.60 -5.33
N LYS A 263 9.88 -18.18 -4.15
CA LYS A 263 10.67 -19.41 -3.95
C LYS A 263 12.16 -19.30 -4.33
N SER A 264 12.69 -18.10 -4.56
CA SER A 264 14.13 -17.90 -4.73
C SER A 264 14.85 -17.86 -3.39
N PHE A 265 16.12 -18.28 -3.41
CA PHE A 265 17.01 -18.21 -2.27
C PHE A 265 17.34 -16.74 -1.93
N ASP A 266 17.42 -16.40 -0.64
CA ASP A 266 17.78 -15.06 -0.17
C ASP A 266 19.21 -15.05 0.41
N PRO A 267 20.21 -14.54 -0.34
CA PRO A 267 21.59 -14.45 0.14
C PRO A 267 21.74 -13.65 1.43
N MET A 268 20.88 -12.64 1.66
CA MET A 268 20.93 -11.81 2.86
C MET A 268 20.50 -12.59 4.13
N ALA A 269 19.77 -13.69 3.98
CA ALA A 269 19.38 -14.56 5.10
C ALA A 269 20.55 -15.43 5.61
N GLN A 270 21.56 -15.69 4.78
CA GLN A 270 22.78 -16.43 5.15
C GLN A 270 23.79 -15.58 5.93
N LEU A 271 23.70 -14.25 5.81
CA LEU A 271 24.65 -13.36 6.44
C LEU A 271 24.45 -13.28 7.96
N ASP A 272 25.54 -13.39 8.70
CA ASP A 272 25.54 -13.22 10.15
C ASP A 272 25.31 -11.74 10.54
N SER A 273 24.73 -11.54 11.72
CA SER A 273 24.44 -10.18 12.22
C SER A 273 25.70 -9.32 12.35
N LYS A 274 26.88 -9.94 12.53
CA LYS A 274 28.16 -9.24 12.62
C LYS A 274 28.59 -8.65 11.28
N THR A 275 28.45 -9.39 10.16
CA THR A 275 28.78 -8.85 8.83
C THR A 275 27.83 -7.74 8.42
N LYS A 276 26.53 -7.87 8.72
CA LYS A 276 25.54 -6.79 8.47
C LYS A 276 25.90 -5.51 9.25
N ALA A 277 26.26 -5.65 10.53
CA ALA A 277 26.68 -4.52 11.35
C ALA A 277 28.01 -3.92 10.88
N ALA A 278 28.96 -4.73 10.41
CA ALA A 278 30.22 -4.27 9.85
C ALA A 278 29.99 -3.45 8.57
N PHE A 279 29.13 -3.94 7.67
CA PHE A 279 28.75 -3.24 6.44
C PHE A 279 28.20 -1.83 6.72
N THR A 280 27.18 -1.71 7.58
CA THR A 280 26.60 -0.41 7.93
C THR A 280 27.60 0.54 8.59
N ARG A 281 28.48 0.04 9.48
CA ARG A 281 29.48 0.87 10.15
C ARG A 281 30.55 1.37 9.20
N GLN A 282 30.97 0.55 8.25
CA GLN A 282 32.00 0.93 7.29
C GLN A 282 31.44 1.90 6.25
N TYR A 283 30.25 1.64 5.72
CA TYR A 283 29.56 2.57 4.82
C TYR A 283 29.43 3.96 5.44
N ASN A 284 28.91 4.07 6.67
CA ASN A 284 28.76 5.37 7.34
C ASN A 284 30.09 6.07 7.71
N LYS A 285 31.23 5.38 7.64
CA LYS A 285 32.54 5.96 7.92
C LYS A 285 33.16 6.60 6.68
N GLU A 286 32.75 6.14 5.50
CA GLU A 286 33.28 6.58 4.22
C GLU A 286 32.39 7.70 3.65
N ILE A 287 33.00 8.58 2.84
CA ILE A 287 32.27 9.66 2.16
C ILE A 287 32.04 9.19 0.73
N HIS A 288 30.77 8.96 0.40
CA HIS A 288 30.30 8.50 -0.90
C HIS A 288 29.86 9.71 -1.72
N LEU A 289 30.62 10.08 -2.75
CA LEU A 289 30.26 11.21 -3.62
C LEU A 289 29.30 10.71 -4.68
N THR A 290 28.05 11.16 -4.65
CA THR A 290 27.05 10.85 -5.67
C THR A 290 26.81 12.05 -6.60
N PRO A 291 26.55 11.84 -7.90
CA PRO A 291 26.30 12.91 -8.86
C PRO A 291 24.90 13.54 -8.73
N TYR A 292 24.08 13.02 -7.81
CA TYR A 292 22.74 13.49 -7.49
C TYR A 292 22.64 13.88 -6.01
N ALA A 293 21.73 14.81 -5.72
CA ALA A 293 21.45 15.21 -4.35
C ALA A 293 20.74 14.06 -3.63
N THR A 294 21.46 13.36 -2.76
CA THR A 294 20.83 12.51 -1.76
C THR A 294 20.07 13.43 -0.80
N GLY A 295 18.78 13.21 -0.59
CA GLY A 295 17.94 14.01 0.33
C GLY A 295 18.39 14.01 1.80
N VAL A 296 19.54 13.41 2.09
CA VAL A 296 20.29 13.51 3.33
C VAL A 296 21.31 14.64 3.18
N SER A 297 20.83 15.87 3.06
CA SER A 297 21.61 16.99 3.58
C SER A 297 21.73 16.77 5.09
N GLY A 298 22.96 16.75 5.59
CA GLY A 298 23.25 16.66 7.03
C GLY A 298 22.47 17.74 7.77
N GLY A 299 21.43 17.35 8.49
CA GLY A 299 20.55 18.32 9.15
C GLY A 299 19.33 17.67 9.77
N ARG A 300 19.46 17.31 11.06
CA ARG A 300 18.31 17.07 11.95
C ARG A 300 17.22 18.12 11.71
N LYS A 301 16.01 17.66 11.36
CA LYS A 301 14.71 18.37 11.40
C LYS A 301 14.82 19.88 11.67
N ARG A 302 14.78 20.70 10.61
CA ARG A 302 14.18 22.03 10.70
C ARG A 302 13.11 22.21 9.63
N LYS A 303 11.90 22.31 10.14
CA LYS A 303 10.66 22.70 9.48
C LYS A 303 10.83 24.16 9.02
N ALA A 304 10.76 24.41 7.72
CA ALA A 304 10.61 25.77 7.19
C ALA A 304 9.53 25.77 6.10
N ARG A 305 8.65 26.75 6.19
CA ARG A 305 7.39 26.93 5.47
C ARG A 305 7.49 28.28 4.74
N GLY A 306 7.24 28.27 3.42
CA GLY A 306 6.78 29.40 2.59
C GLY A 306 7.85 30.45 2.23
N ALA A 307 7.90 31.04 1.03
CA ALA A 307 6.98 31.16 -0.11
C ALA A 307 7.73 31.87 -1.30
N PRO A 308 7.09 32.37 -2.38
CA PRO A 308 6.02 31.86 -3.26
C PRO A 308 6.43 31.86 -4.77
N MET A 309 5.80 31.05 -5.63
CA MET A 309 5.40 31.48 -7.00
C MET A 309 4.39 30.50 -7.65
N GLU A 310 3.36 31.10 -8.26
CA GLU A 310 2.23 30.63 -9.09
C GLU A 310 2.61 29.64 -10.22
N GLU A 311 1.75 28.88 -10.92
CA GLU A 311 0.35 28.43 -10.88
C GLU A 311 0.23 27.47 -12.09
N GLU A 312 -0.36 26.27 -11.93
CA GLU A 312 -1.37 25.69 -12.85
C GLU A 312 -1.74 24.23 -12.46
N GLY A 313 -2.97 24.09 -11.94
CA GLY A 313 -3.94 23.08 -12.39
C GLY A 313 -3.74 21.58 -12.08
N ALA A 314 -4.27 21.12 -10.94
CA ALA A 314 -5.10 19.91 -10.87
C ALA A 314 -5.82 19.80 -9.52
N LEU A 315 -7.12 20.09 -9.55
CA LEU A 315 -8.12 19.86 -8.51
C LEU A 315 -8.14 18.40 -8.03
N LEU A 316 -8.15 18.18 -6.71
CA LEU A 316 -9.05 17.24 -6.04
C LEU A 316 -9.20 17.63 -4.56
N LEU A 317 -10.41 18.05 -4.21
CA LEU A 317 -10.90 18.36 -2.87
C LEU A 317 -11.20 17.06 -2.11
N GLU A 318 -10.84 16.99 -0.83
CA GLU A 318 -11.83 16.78 0.23
C GLU A 318 -11.29 17.20 1.61
N GLU A 319 -12.16 17.91 2.33
CA GLU A 319 -11.98 18.59 3.61
C GLU A 319 -12.23 17.68 4.83
N GLY A 320 -11.67 18.06 5.98
CA GLY A 320 -12.54 18.34 7.15
C GLY A 320 -12.16 17.77 8.52
N GLY A 321 -11.66 18.65 9.41
CA GLY A 321 -11.91 18.70 10.88
C GLY A 321 -10.77 18.21 11.79
N GLU A 322 -9.90 19.05 12.39
CA GLU A 322 -10.07 19.95 13.58
C GLU A 322 -10.19 19.18 14.92
N GLU A 323 -9.55 19.51 16.06
CA GLU A 323 -8.95 20.77 16.54
C GLU A 323 -8.08 20.57 17.83
N ALA A 324 -7.36 21.66 18.20
CA ALA A 324 -6.84 22.07 19.52
C ALA A 324 -5.57 21.39 20.10
N GLY A 325 -4.56 22.09 20.65
CA GLY A 325 -4.35 23.52 20.94
C GLY A 325 -3.25 23.66 22.01
N GLY A 326 -2.39 24.68 21.93
CA GLY A 326 -1.40 25.00 22.98
C GLY A 326 -0.29 25.96 22.55
N LEU A 327 -0.47 27.25 22.85
CA LEU A 327 0.46 28.37 22.62
C LEU A 327 1.60 28.44 23.66
N ASN A 328 2.81 28.91 23.26
CA ASN A 328 3.53 30.06 23.86
C ASN A 328 4.95 30.34 23.24
N PRO A 329 5.58 31.53 23.47
CA PRO A 329 6.32 32.35 22.48
C PRO A 329 7.87 32.23 22.52
N PRO A 330 8.64 33.04 21.73
CA PRO A 330 10.05 32.78 21.35
C PRO A 330 11.10 33.60 22.13
N SER A 331 12.33 33.08 22.20
CA SER A 331 13.65 33.75 22.31
C SER A 331 14.69 32.66 22.68
N ASP A 332 15.98 32.63 22.34
CA ASP A 332 16.95 33.57 21.75
C ASP A 332 17.90 32.79 20.83
N GLU A 333 18.52 33.51 19.90
CA GLU A 333 19.54 33.07 18.96
C GLU A 333 20.89 32.87 19.65
N GLU A 334 21.55 31.73 19.42
CA GLU A 334 23.01 31.62 19.47
C GLU A 334 23.46 30.92 18.18
N GLU A 335 24.16 31.68 17.33
CA GLU A 335 24.87 31.21 16.14
C GLU A 335 26.05 30.32 16.59
N GLU A 336 26.08 29.06 16.13
CA GLU A 336 27.29 28.24 16.18
C GLU A 336 27.71 27.88 14.75
N ASP A 337 28.92 28.29 14.40
CA ASP A 337 29.62 28.11 13.13
C ASP A 337 29.48 26.70 12.52
N GLU A 338 28.88 26.62 11.34
CA GLU A 338 28.84 25.40 10.53
C GLU A 338 30.22 25.17 9.86
N GLY A 339 31.00 24.27 10.45
CA GLY A 339 32.26 23.82 9.86
C GLY A 339 32.06 22.98 8.58
N ILE A 340 32.91 23.23 7.58
CA ILE A 340 33.05 22.53 6.27
C ILE A 340 33.11 20.99 6.37
N GLU A 341 33.32 20.43 7.55
CA GLU A 341 33.35 18.97 7.79
C GLU A 341 31.96 18.31 7.87
N ALA A 342 30.87 19.08 7.90
CA ALA A 342 29.49 18.56 7.93
C ALA A 342 28.88 18.34 6.54
N ASP A 343 29.55 18.79 5.47
CA ASP A 343 29.06 18.64 4.10
C ASP A 343 29.48 17.28 3.52
N SER A 344 28.50 16.42 3.25
CA SER A 344 28.70 15.10 2.65
C SER A 344 29.29 15.17 1.24
N MET A 345 29.32 16.35 0.61
CA MET A 345 29.86 16.57 -0.73
C MET A 345 31.33 17.03 -0.73
N ILE A 346 31.96 17.25 0.44
CA ILE A 346 33.32 17.78 0.54
C ILE A 346 34.27 16.78 1.19
N LYS A 347 35.23 16.28 0.40
CA LYS A 347 36.30 15.39 0.88
C LYS A 347 37.52 16.20 1.35
N THR A 348 37.62 16.50 2.64
CA THR A 348 38.83 17.12 3.21
C THR A 348 39.91 16.07 3.48
N LYS A 349 41.12 16.28 2.95
CA LYS A 349 42.30 15.44 3.30
C LYS A 349 42.78 15.83 4.69
N LYS A 350 42.69 14.91 5.67
CA LYS A 350 43.34 15.12 6.98
C LYS A 350 44.87 15.19 6.79
N PRO A 351 45.56 16.22 7.33
CA PRO A 351 47.02 16.27 7.26
C PRO A 351 47.64 15.19 8.14
N SER A 352 48.62 14.49 7.58
CA SER A 352 49.41 13.45 8.27
C SER A 352 50.28 14.07 9.36
N ALA A 353 50.18 13.54 10.58
CA ALA A 353 51.01 13.96 11.71
C ALA A 353 52.51 13.73 11.43
N SER A 354 53.27 14.80 11.21
CA SER A 354 54.73 14.77 11.19
C SER A 354 55.27 14.74 12.62
N LYS A 355 55.93 13.63 12.99
CA LYS A 355 56.82 13.52 14.15
C LYS A 355 57.90 14.61 14.08
N ALA A 356 58.04 15.40 15.13
CA ALA A 356 59.27 16.12 15.44
C ALA A 356 59.73 15.73 16.86
N LYS A 357 61.00 15.34 16.97
CA LYS A 357 61.67 14.86 18.18
C LYS A 357 62.85 15.80 18.47
N GLY A 358 63.01 16.19 19.74
CA GLY A 358 64.20 16.89 20.29
C GLY A 358 63.97 18.39 20.49
N GLY A 359 64.36 19.05 21.59
CA GLY A 359 65.03 18.64 22.82
C GLY A 359 65.45 19.92 23.59
N GLY A 360 65.51 19.84 24.92
CA GLY A 360 66.44 20.66 25.74
C GLY A 360 65.94 21.95 26.42
N SER A 361 65.72 21.85 27.75
CA SER A 361 65.97 22.84 28.83
C SER A 361 65.15 24.16 28.84
N SER A 362 64.73 24.77 29.95
CA SER A 362 65.08 24.68 31.38
C SER A 362 64.04 25.42 32.24
N SER A 363 63.91 24.99 33.53
CA SER A 363 63.55 25.78 34.74
C SER A 363 62.12 26.36 34.85
N GLN A 364 61.42 26.41 35.98
CA GLN A 364 61.78 26.17 37.39
C GLN A 364 60.51 25.99 38.25
N ALA A 365 60.60 25.07 39.21
CA ALA A 365 60.12 25.10 40.60
C ALA A 365 58.64 25.28 41.03
N GLY A 366 58.27 24.38 41.96
CA GLY A 366 57.30 24.57 43.05
C GLY A 366 56.01 23.78 42.82
N GLY A 367 55.64 22.71 43.52
CA GLY A 367 56.03 22.17 44.82
C GLY A 367 54.76 21.86 45.62
N LYS A 368 54.51 20.56 45.90
CA LYS A 368 53.63 19.96 46.95
C LYS A 368 52.19 20.51 47.13
N GLY A 369 51.12 19.72 47.23
CA GLY A 369 50.93 18.30 47.43
C GLY A 369 49.53 18.02 48.01
N LYS A 370 49.08 16.75 47.88
CA LYS A 370 48.13 15.99 48.71
C LYS A 370 46.83 16.66 49.23
N GLY A 371 45.70 16.01 48.95
CA GLY A 371 44.55 16.02 49.87
C GLY A 371 43.29 15.35 49.35
N ARG A 372 43.04 14.10 49.76
CA ARG A 372 41.77 13.36 49.61
C ARG A 372 40.66 14.02 50.44
N GLY A 373 39.41 13.91 50.00
CA GLY A 373 38.25 14.18 50.86
C GLY A 373 36.91 13.90 50.20
N LYS A 374 36.40 12.67 50.34
CA LYS A 374 35.01 12.29 50.09
C LYS A 374 34.07 13.13 50.98
N GLY A 375 32.92 13.53 50.44
CA GLY A 375 31.80 14.05 51.23
C GLY A 375 30.49 13.88 50.47
N ALA A 376 29.78 12.79 50.73
CA ALA A 376 28.39 12.59 50.34
C ALA A 376 27.46 13.25 51.38
N LYS A 377 26.38 13.85 50.90
CA LYS A 377 25.10 14.21 51.58
C LYS A 377 24.40 15.19 50.64
N LYS A 378 23.10 15.19 50.46
CA LYS A 378 21.99 14.33 50.88
C LYS A 378 20.86 14.70 49.92
#